data_AF-A0A0F9YUV4-F1
#
_entry.id   AF-A0A0F9YUV4-F1
#
_cell.length_a   1.000
_cell.length_b   1.000
_cell.length_c   1.000
_cell.angle_alpha   90.00
_cell.angle_beta   90.00
_cell.angle_gamma   90.00
#
_symmetry.space_group_name_H-M   'P 1'
#
loop_
_entity.id
_entity.type
_entity.pdbx_description
1 polymer ?
#
loop_
_entity_poly.entity_id
_entity_poly.type
_entity_poly.pdbx_seq_one_letter_code
_entity_poly.pdbx_strand_id
1 'polypeptide(L)'
;MKLSSVMFCAASALFFGISSLPAAAKPASCELTVEGKTYVDGLCSFELLSSGDGSFKIMSSTADYFAYVYVDGKGGATAHWNEIAGVNRAHTPLGSLVRDGACWTSNTVRICASEPEEVSDLSPLGDWDCEIMGFSLTEGTYKNSSAPEAAVADIKTMGPNAFHVVLKDGYNFGLFEVTKDSLTWYSKASGDIFECVRE
;
A
#
# COMPACT_ATOMS: atom_id res chain seq x y z
N MET A 1 -55.61 23.61 53.07
CA MET A 1 -55.27 22.19 52.85
C MET A 1 -55.12 21.96 51.35
N LYS A 2 -54.07 21.21 50.97
CA LYS A 2 -53.54 20.91 49.61
C LYS A 2 -52.51 21.90 49.04
N LEU A 3 -51.24 21.56 49.31
CA LEU A 3 -50.06 21.92 48.52
C LEU A 3 -50.07 21.17 47.18
N SER A 4 -49.56 21.80 46.12
CA SER A 4 -48.98 21.10 44.96
C SER A 4 -47.66 21.76 44.58
N SER A 5 -46.56 21.07 44.89
CA SER A 5 -45.21 21.36 44.44
C SER A 5 -45.08 21.05 42.96
N VAL A 6 -44.49 21.97 42.18
CA VAL A 6 -43.97 21.68 40.84
C VAL A 6 -42.45 21.71 40.91
N MET A 7 -41.86 20.54 40.68
CA MET A 7 -40.45 20.24 40.66
C MET A 7 -39.86 20.69 39.32
N PHE A 8 -38.89 21.61 39.33
CA PHE A 8 -38.15 22.03 38.14
C PHE A 8 -36.95 21.09 37.93
N CYS A 9 -36.93 20.40 36.78
CA CYS A 9 -35.80 19.58 36.32
C CYS A 9 -34.58 20.45 35.99
N ALA A 10 -33.43 20.15 36.59
CA ALA A 10 -32.14 20.66 36.15
C ALA A 10 -31.67 19.86 34.92
N ALA A 11 -31.49 20.53 33.78
CA ALA A 11 -30.91 19.94 32.58
C ALA A 11 -29.38 20.04 32.65
N SER A 12 -28.70 18.93 32.93
CA SER A 12 -27.25 18.80 32.84
C SER A 12 -26.82 18.71 31.37
N ALA A 13 -26.06 19.68 30.89
CA ALA A 13 -25.42 19.64 29.58
C ALA A 13 -24.24 18.64 29.61
N LEU A 14 -24.39 17.53 28.88
CA LEU A 14 -23.31 16.58 28.61
C LEU A 14 -22.37 17.19 27.55
N PHE A 15 -21.20 17.65 27.98
CA PHE A 15 -20.08 17.92 27.07
C PHE A 15 -19.57 16.58 26.51
N PHE A 16 -19.86 16.31 25.24
CA PHE A 16 -19.17 15.25 24.50
C PHE A 16 -17.73 15.71 24.23
N GLY A 17 -16.78 15.17 24.99
CA GLY A 17 -15.36 15.31 24.69
C GLY A 17 -15.06 14.66 23.34
N ILE A 18 -14.52 15.44 22.41
CA ILE A 18 -14.02 14.91 21.13
C ILE A 18 -12.70 14.22 21.44
N SER A 19 -12.73 12.89 21.55
CA SER A 19 -11.52 12.09 21.69
C SER A 19 -10.76 12.11 20.35
N SER A 20 -9.66 12.86 20.29
CA SER A 20 -8.69 12.75 19.20
C SER A 20 -8.02 11.38 19.28
N LEU A 21 -8.38 10.46 18.38
CA LEU A 21 -7.67 9.19 18.22
C LEU A 21 -6.22 9.48 17.78
N PRO A 22 -5.25 8.68 18.26
CA PRO A 22 -3.88 8.79 17.77
C PRO A 22 -3.86 8.56 16.25
N ALA A 23 -3.00 9.30 15.55
CA ALA A 23 -2.81 9.13 14.11
C ALA A 23 -2.31 7.70 13.86
N ALA A 24 -3.13 6.88 13.22
CA ALA A 24 -2.75 5.52 12.86
C ALA A 24 -1.75 5.57 11.68
N ALA A 25 -0.71 4.73 11.75
CA ALA A 25 0.19 4.55 10.62
C ALA A 25 -0.56 3.85 9.45
N LYS A 26 -0.26 4.26 8.21
CA LYS A 26 -0.84 3.73 6.98
C LYS A 26 0.25 3.23 6.02
N PRO A 27 -0.03 2.30 5.10
CA PRO A 27 0.90 1.92 4.05
C PRO A 27 1.24 3.10 3.11
N ALA A 28 2.48 3.14 2.61
CA ALA A 28 3.00 4.11 1.65
C ALA A 28 4.08 3.48 0.74
N SER A 29 4.42 4.14 -0.37
CA SER A 29 5.69 3.91 -1.07
C SER A 29 6.69 4.96 -0.62
N CYS A 30 7.88 4.54 -0.20
CA CYS A 30 8.84 5.40 0.47
C CYS A 30 10.25 5.21 -0.06
N GLU A 31 11.02 6.29 -0.03
CA GLU A 31 12.46 6.28 -0.28
C GLU A 31 13.18 6.96 0.89
N LEU A 32 14.27 6.37 1.37
CA LEU A 32 15.24 7.03 2.25
C LEU A 32 16.63 6.82 1.68
N THR A 33 17.18 7.87 1.06
CA THR A 33 18.55 7.89 0.57
C THR A 33 19.36 8.93 1.34
N VAL A 34 20.50 8.51 1.90
CA VAL A 34 21.44 9.36 2.66
C VAL A 34 22.83 9.13 2.09
N GLU A 35 23.50 10.22 1.70
CA GLU A 35 24.83 10.23 1.07
C GLU A 35 24.95 9.28 -0.14
N GLY A 36 23.86 9.18 -0.93
CA GLY A 36 23.79 8.33 -2.12
C GLY A 36 23.56 6.85 -1.85
N LYS A 37 23.42 6.43 -0.57
CA LYS A 37 23.01 5.08 -0.20
C LYS A 37 21.53 5.05 0.16
N THR A 38 20.79 4.13 -0.45
CA THR A 38 19.37 3.89 -0.16
C THR A 38 19.22 2.87 0.98
N TYR A 39 18.38 3.21 1.96
CA TYR A 39 18.11 2.44 3.17
C TYR A 39 16.65 1.99 3.27
N VAL A 40 15.74 2.71 2.61
CA VAL A 40 14.34 2.34 2.44
C VAL A 40 13.99 2.55 0.98
N ASP A 41 13.40 1.54 0.36
CA ASP A 41 12.88 1.58 -1.01
C ASP A 41 11.63 0.68 -1.09
N GLY A 42 10.54 1.22 -1.63
CA GLY A 42 9.25 0.52 -1.77
C GLY A 42 8.31 0.66 -0.56
N LEU A 43 7.53 -0.40 -0.30
CA LEU A 43 6.45 -0.37 0.69
C LEU A 43 6.97 -0.08 2.11
N CYS A 44 6.35 0.90 2.76
CA CYS A 44 6.70 1.34 4.09
C CYS A 44 5.46 1.75 4.90
N SER A 45 5.66 1.92 6.21
CA SER A 45 4.66 2.50 7.11
C SER A 45 4.86 4.01 7.19
N PHE A 46 3.80 4.78 6.95
CA PHE A 46 3.76 6.24 7.01
C PHE A 46 2.80 6.70 8.12
N GLU A 47 3.27 7.59 8.99
CA GLU A 47 2.51 8.11 10.12
C GLU A 47 2.58 9.64 10.13
N LEU A 48 1.42 10.32 10.13
CA LEU A 48 1.38 11.77 10.35
C LEU A 48 1.61 12.06 11.82
N LEU A 49 2.47 13.04 12.11
CA LEU A 49 2.66 13.52 13.47
C LEU A 49 1.52 14.47 13.87
N SER A 50 1.18 14.50 15.16
CA SER A 50 0.00 15.20 15.67
C SER A 50 0.08 16.74 15.60
N SER A 51 1.15 17.31 15.06
CA SER A 51 1.35 18.76 14.89
C SER A 51 0.43 19.37 13.82
N GLY A 52 -0.08 18.57 12.88
CA GLY A 52 -0.98 19.06 11.81
C GLY A 52 -0.32 19.92 10.73
N ASP A 53 1.00 20.11 10.81
CA ASP A 53 1.84 20.86 9.87
C ASP A 53 2.34 20.02 8.68
N GLY A 54 1.90 18.75 8.60
CA GLY A 54 2.36 17.79 7.60
C GLY A 54 3.66 17.08 7.97
N SER A 55 4.17 17.25 9.19
CA SER A 55 5.25 16.41 9.73
C SER A 55 4.85 14.95 9.77
N PHE A 56 5.80 14.06 9.51
CA PHE A 56 5.53 12.64 9.39
C PHE A 56 6.72 11.77 9.79
N LYS A 57 6.45 10.48 9.91
CA LYS A 57 7.44 9.41 10.08
C LYS A 57 7.25 8.39 8.97
N ILE A 58 8.36 7.95 8.37
CA ILE A 58 8.41 6.72 7.56
C ILE A 58 9.15 5.62 8.32
N MET A 59 8.76 4.38 8.13
CA MET A 59 9.42 3.20 8.67
C MET A 59 9.43 2.08 7.64
N SER A 60 10.58 1.45 7.44
CA SER A 60 10.73 0.31 6.51
C SER A 60 9.79 -0.84 6.88
N SER A 61 9.46 -1.68 5.91
CA SER A 61 8.65 -2.89 6.12
C SER A 61 9.31 -3.90 7.08
N THR A 62 10.64 -3.90 7.12
CA THR A 62 11.50 -4.67 8.05
C THR A 62 11.65 -4.00 9.43
N ALA A 63 11.13 -2.78 9.61
CA ALA A 63 11.20 -1.96 10.83
C ALA A 63 12.64 -1.69 11.35
N ASP A 64 13.65 -1.84 10.49
CA ASP A 64 15.06 -1.62 10.80
C ASP A 64 15.53 -0.20 10.52
N TYR A 65 14.85 0.55 9.65
CA TYR A 65 15.14 1.96 9.36
C TYR A 65 13.88 2.82 9.44
N PHE A 66 14.03 4.04 9.97
CA PHE A 66 12.95 5.03 10.00
C PHE A 66 13.52 6.45 10.01
N ALA A 67 12.72 7.38 9.51
CA ALA A 67 13.04 8.80 9.53
C ALA A 67 11.82 9.62 9.95
N TYR A 68 12.07 10.64 10.78
CA TYR A 68 11.10 11.70 11.08
C TYR A 68 11.41 12.92 10.21
N VAL A 69 10.38 13.51 9.65
CA VAL A 69 10.43 14.79 8.94
C VAL A 69 9.54 15.79 9.68
N TYR A 70 10.12 16.91 10.08
CA TYR A 70 9.49 18.00 10.80
C TYR A 70 9.36 19.21 9.89
N VAL A 71 8.14 19.50 9.44
CA VAL A 71 7.84 20.58 8.49
C VAL A 71 7.76 21.91 9.25
N ASP A 72 8.44 22.95 8.76
CA ASP A 72 8.58 24.23 9.46
C ASP A 72 7.52 25.29 9.12
N GLY A 73 6.49 24.91 8.35
CA GLY A 73 5.39 25.77 7.92
C GLY A 73 5.77 26.86 6.90
N LYS A 74 7.05 26.97 6.51
CA LYS A 74 7.56 27.96 5.54
C LYS A 74 8.00 27.30 4.22
N GLY A 75 7.61 26.05 4.01
CA GLY A 75 8.02 25.25 2.86
C GLY A 75 9.37 24.53 3.04
N GLY A 76 9.95 24.56 4.25
CA GLY A 76 11.12 23.78 4.63
C GLY A 76 10.78 22.66 5.59
N ALA A 77 11.75 21.79 5.83
CA ALA A 77 11.69 20.78 6.88
C ALA A 77 13.08 20.50 7.48
N THR A 78 13.09 19.87 8.64
CA THR A 78 14.29 19.19 9.19
C THR A 78 13.99 17.73 9.39
N ALA A 79 15.01 16.86 9.35
CA ALA A 79 14.79 15.43 9.53
C ALA A 79 15.82 14.77 10.44
N HIS A 80 15.42 13.66 11.06
CA HIS A 80 16.26 12.81 11.89
C HIS A 80 15.96 11.34 11.57
N TRP A 81 16.97 10.49 11.65
CA TRP A 81 16.85 9.05 11.38
C TRP A 81 17.69 8.23 12.35
N ASN A 82 17.55 6.90 12.29
CA ASN A 82 18.21 5.99 13.21
C ASN A 82 19.65 5.62 12.83
N GLU A 83 20.06 5.82 11.56
CA GLU A 83 21.39 5.55 10.98
C GLU A 83 21.83 4.07 10.98
N ILE A 84 21.63 3.38 12.11
CA ILE A 84 21.99 2.00 12.37
C ILE A 84 20.72 1.14 12.37
N ALA A 85 20.71 0.08 11.55
CA ALA A 85 19.62 -0.89 11.47
C ALA A 85 19.16 -1.37 12.85
N GLY A 86 17.85 -1.31 13.11
CA GLY A 86 17.20 -1.82 14.33
C GLY A 86 17.35 -0.93 15.57
N VAL A 87 18.12 0.15 15.53
CA VAL A 87 18.18 1.12 16.62
C VAL A 87 16.87 1.88 16.72
N ASN A 88 16.16 1.75 17.84
CA ASN A 88 14.82 2.30 18.05
C ASN A 88 14.76 3.80 18.39
N ARG A 89 15.80 4.58 18.05
CA ARG A 89 15.88 6.02 18.31
C ARG A 89 16.48 6.78 17.13
N ALA A 90 15.74 7.77 16.62
CA ALA A 90 16.24 8.70 15.60
C ALA A 90 16.97 9.87 16.26
N HIS A 91 18.30 9.80 16.33
CA HIS A 91 19.15 10.82 16.93
C HIS A 91 20.07 11.49 15.92
N THR A 92 20.26 10.88 14.75
CA THR A 92 21.16 11.41 13.72
C THR A 92 20.42 12.46 12.90
N PRO A 93 20.87 13.73 12.89
CA PRO A 93 20.24 14.78 12.10
C PRO A 93 20.57 14.62 10.61
N LEU A 94 19.59 14.87 9.75
CA LEU A 94 19.72 14.89 8.28
C LEU A 94 19.77 16.30 7.70
N GLY A 95 19.69 17.32 8.56
CA GLY A 95 19.77 18.73 8.18
C GLY A 95 18.45 19.30 7.64
N SER A 96 18.57 20.46 6.99
CA SER A 96 17.45 21.16 6.35
C SER A 96 17.13 20.57 4.99
N LEU A 97 15.84 20.41 4.72
CA LEU A 97 15.30 19.85 3.49
C LEU A 97 14.34 20.85 2.83
N VAL A 98 14.27 20.77 1.50
CA VAL A 98 13.29 21.49 0.68
C VAL A 98 12.34 20.49 0.03
N ARG A 99 11.11 20.92 -0.26
CA ARG A 99 10.13 20.05 -0.89
C ARG A 99 10.37 19.95 -2.40
N ASP A 100 10.40 18.72 -2.91
CA ASP A 100 10.49 18.37 -4.32
C ASP A 100 9.48 17.24 -4.62
N GLY A 101 8.32 17.59 -5.18
CA GLY A 101 7.24 16.65 -5.43
C GLY A 101 6.75 15.93 -4.15
N ALA A 102 6.86 14.60 -4.15
CA ALA A 102 6.53 13.74 -3.01
C ALA A 102 7.68 13.62 -1.99
N CYS A 103 8.78 14.34 -2.20
CA CYS A 103 10.01 14.17 -1.44
C CYS A 103 10.43 15.44 -0.69
N TRP A 104 11.19 15.23 0.38
CA TRP A 104 11.98 16.25 1.07
C TRP A 104 13.45 15.97 0.80
N THR A 105 14.15 16.95 0.22
CA THR A 105 15.47 16.74 -0.37
C THR A 105 16.50 17.77 0.07
N SER A 106 17.76 17.36 0.01
CA SER A 106 18.96 18.21 0.03
C SER A 106 19.99 17.61 -0.94
N ASN A 107 21.22 18.14 -0.96
CA ASN A 107 22.29 17.58 -1.79
C ASN A 107 22.72 16.16 -1.39
N THR A 108 22.41 15.74 -0.16
CA THR A 108 22.85 14.45 0.38
C THR A 108 21.70 13.58 0.89
N VAL A 109 20.47 14.11 0.94
CA VAL A 109 19.33 13.42 1.53
C VAL A 109 18.14 13.48 0.57
N ARG A 110 17.45 12.34 0.43
CA ARG A 110 16.16 12.25 -0.25
C ARG A 110 15.24 11.37 0.60
N ILE A 111 14.13 11.96 1.05
CA ILE A 111 13.09 11.27 1.81
C ILE A 111 11.79 11.42 1.06
N CYS A 112 11.28 10.35 0.48
CA CYS A 112 10.03 10.36 -0.27
C CYS A 112 8.96 9.59 0.50
N ALA A 113 7.73 10.09 0.41
CA ALA A 113 6.54 9.37 0.82
C ALA A 113 5.40 9.73 -0.12
N SER A 114 4.95 8.77 -0.90
CA SER A 114 3.75 8.88 -1.73
C SER A 114 2.72 7.86 -1.25
N GLU A 115 1.51 7.97 -1.81
CA GLU A 115 0.63 6.81 -1.82
C GLU A 115 1.43 5.62 -2.39
N PRO A 116 1.26 4.41 -1.83
CA PRO A 116 1.73 3.23 -2.54
C PRO A 116 1.23 3.36 -3.97
N GLU A 117 2.03 2.97 -4.95
CA GLU A 117 1.41 2.66 -6.23
C GLU A 117 0.38 1.56 -5.94
N GLU A 118 -0.89 1.96 -5.86
CA GLU A 118 -1.99 1.06 -6.09
C GLU A 118 -1.63 0.43 -7.42
N VAL A 119 -1.31 -0.86 -7.43
CA VAL A 119 -1.14 -1.62 -8.66
C VAL A 119 -2.54 -1.81 -9.28
N SER A 120 -3.18 -0.68 -9.54
CA SER A 120 -4.50 -0.45 -10.10
C SER A 120 -4.49 -0.62 -11.61
N ASP A 121 -3.36 -1.06 -12.16
CA ASP A 121 -3.17 -1.40 -13.57
C ASP A 121 -2.61 -2.83 -13.74
N LEU A 122 -2.54 -3.65 -12.67
CA LEU A 122 -2.27 -5.08 -12.84
C LEU A 122 -3.49 -5.73 -13.46
N SER A 123 -3.33 -6.11 -14.71
CA SER A 123 -4.31 -6.86 -15.45
C SER A 123 -3.79 -8.26 -15.71
N PRO A 124 -4.54 -9.31 -15.30
CA PRO A 124 -4.24 -10.68 -15.72
C PRO A 124 -4.54 -10.91 -17.21
N LEU A 125 -5.20 -9.95 -17.87
CA LEU A 125 -5.55 -10.04 -19.27
C LEU A 125 -4.29 -9.91 -20.14
N GLY A 126 -4.32 -10.55 -21.31
CA GLY A 126 -3.24 -10.57 -22.29
C GLY A 126 -2.83 -11.98 -22.67
N ASP A 127 -1.70 -12.05 -23.37
CA ASP A 127 -1.05 -13.26 -23.83
C ASP A 127 0.12 -13.60 -22.91
N TRP A 128 0.23 -14.88 -22.56
CA TRP A 128 1.15 -15.39 -21.56
C TRP A 128 1.81 -16.67 -22.05
N ASP A 129 3.13 -16.68 -22.03
CA ASP A 129 3.96 -17.87 -22.27
C ASP A 129 4.35 -18.49 -20.93
N CYS A 130 3.88 -19.71 -20.67
CA CYS A 130 4.23 -20.47 -19.46
C CYS A 130 5.14 -21.67 -19.77
N GLU A 131 5.96 -21.56 -20.83
CA GLU A 131 6.94 -22.54 -21.34
C GLU A 131 6.31 -23.84 -21.87
N ILE A 132 5.54 -24.52 -21.04
CA ILE A 132 4.87 -25.79 -21.34
C ILE A 132 3.47 -25.55 -21.92
N MET A 133 2.82 -24.45 -21.50
CA MET A 133 1.56 -24.00 -22.07
C MET A 133 1.55 -22.49 -22.25
N GLY A 134 0.94 -22.02 -23.32
CA GLY A 134 0.62 -20.61 -23.50
C GLY A 134 -0.89 -20.38 -23.36
N PHE A 135 -1.29 -19.20 -22.90
CA PHE A 135 -2.70 -18.82 -22.88
C PHE A 135 -2.93 -17.34 -23.19
N SER A 136 -4.10 -17.07 -23.76
CA SER A 136 -4.65 -15.73 -23.96
C SER A 136 -5.88 -15.58 -23.07
N LEU A 137 -5.93 -14.48 -22.31
CA LEU A 137 -7.07 -14.15 -21.45
C LEU A 137 -7.60 -12.75 -21.78
N THR A 138 -8.89 -12.67 -22.06
CA THR A 138 -9.65 -11.41 -22.16
C THR A 138 -10.79 -11.42 -21.12
N GLU A 139 -11.52 -10.31 -21.00
CA GLU A 139 -12.74 -10.29 -20.17
C GLU A 139 -13.80 -11.31 -20.62
N GLY A 140 -13.78 -11.71 -21.89
CA GLY A 140 -14.80 -12.58 -22.49
C GLY A 140 -14.34 -13.97 -22.87
N THR A 141 -13.03 -14.19 -23.05
CA THR A 141 -12.48 -15.42 -23.62
C THR A 141 -11.21 -15.87 -22.92
N TYR A 142 -11.06 -17.18 -22.81
CA TYR A 142 -9.85 -17.87 -22.39
C TYR A 142 -9.48 -18.91 -23.43
N LYS A 143 -8.25 -18.88 -23.90
CA LYS A 143 -7.72 -19.84 -24.87
C LYS A 143 -6.36 -20.31 -24.41
N ASN A 144 -6.13 -21.61 -24.39
CA ASN A 144 -4.80 -22.17 -24.19
C ASN A 144 -4.46 -23.17 -25.30
N SER A 145 -3.23 -23.65 -25.31
CA SER A 145 -2.75 -24.63 -26.29
C SER A 145 -3.40 -26.02 -26.16
N SER A 146 -4.00 -26.33 -25.02
CA SER A 146 -4.46 -27.68 -24.64
C SER A 146 -5.97 -27.90 -24.83
N ALA A 147 -6.75 -26.84 -25.03
CA ALA A 147 -8.22 -26.91 -25.10
C ALA A 147 -8.80 -25.90 -26.11
N PRO A 148 -10.02 -26.14 -26.60
CA PRO A 148 -10.76 -25.12 -27.35
C PRO A 148 -10.94 -23.83 -26.54
N GLU A 149 -11.13 -22.72 -27.25
CA GLU A 149 -11.47 -21.45 -26.63
C GLU A 149 -12.77 -21.56 -25.83
N ALA A 150 -12.76 -20.99 -24.63
CA ALA A 150 -13.86 -21.01 -23.67
C ALA A 150 -14.27 -19.59 -23.29
N ALA A 151 -15.56 -19.40 -23.03
CA ALA A 151 -16.08 -18.11 -22.60
C ALA A 151 -15.82 -17.88 -21.11
N VAL A 152 -15.29 -16.70 -20.79
CA VAL A 152 -15.12 -16.24 -19.40
C VAL A 152 -16.48 -15.84 -18.84
N ALA A 153 -16.76 -16.29 -17.62
CA ALA A 153 -17.96 -15.94 -16.86
C ALA A 153 -17.68 -14.82 -15.86
N ASP A 154 -16.55 -14.89 -15.17
CA ASP A 154 -16.13 -13.91 -14.16
C ASP A 154 -14.61 -13.90 -13.98
N ILE A 155 -14.05 -12.73 -13.67
CA ILE A 155 -12.65 -12.54 -13.24
C ILE A 155 -12.70 -11.74 -11.95
N LYS A 156 -12.44 -12.41 -10.83
CA LYS A 156 -12.56 -11.82 -9.50
C LYS A 156 -11.19 -11.57 -8.88
N THR A 157 -10.96 -10.35 -8.39
CA THR A 157 -9.78 -10.03 -7.57
C THR A 157 -9.88 -10.72 -6.20
N MET A 158 -8.82 -11.43 -5.82
CA MET A 158 -8.68 -12.17 -4.56
C MET A 158 -7.68 -11.50 -3.60
N GLY A 159 -6.84 -10.61 -4.12
CA GLY A 159 -5.83 -9.83 -3.40
C GLY A 159 -5.18 -8.84 -4.37
N PRO A 160 -4.21 -8.02 -3.92
CA PRO A 160 -3.62 -6.95 -4.74
C PRO A 160 -3.00 -7.43 -6.06
N ASN A 161 -2.59 -8.70 -6.13
CA ASN A 161 -1.91 -9.33 -7.26
C ASN A 161 -2.35 -10.79 -7.41
N ALA A 162 -3.63 -11.06 -7.10
CA ALA A 162 -4.22 -12.39 -7.24
C ALA A 162 -5.64 -12.32 -7.79
N PHE A 163 -5.95 -13.19 -8.75
CA PHE A 163 -7.22 -13.25 -9.45
C PHE A 163 -7.75 -14.68 -9.50
N HIS A 164 -9.07 -14.82 -9.52
CA HIS A 164 -9.76 -16.06 -9.75
C HIS A 164 -10.60 -15.94 -11.02
N VAL A 165 -10.35 -16.83 -11.99
CA VAL A 165 -11.06 -16.84 -13.27
C VAL A 165 -12.04 -17.99 -13.29
N VAL A 166 -13.29 -17.71 -13.65
CA VAL A 166 -14.36 -18.68 -13.81
C VAL A 166 -14.82 -18.67 -15.26
N LEU A 167 -14.85 -19.84 -15.89
CA LEU A 167 -15.35 -20.04 -17.24
C LEU A 167 -16.82 -20.48 -17.21
N LYS A 168 -17.55 -20.23 -18.30
CA LYS A 168 -18.99 -20.57 -18.40
C LYS A 168 -19.26 -22.07 -18.42
N ASP A 169 -18.26 -22.90 -18.73
CA ASP A 169 -18.34 -24.36 -18.65
C ASP A 169 -18.12 -24.90 -17.22
N GLY A 170 -17.82 -24.02 -16.26
CA GLY A 170 -17.59 -24.36 -14.86
C GLY A 170 -16.12 -24.60 -14.49
N TYR A 171 -15.21 -24.63 -15.47
CA TYR A 171 -13.78 -24.66 -15.17
C TYR A 171 -13.34 -23.35 -14.51
N ASN A 172 -12.38 -23.44 -13.59
CA ASN A 172 -11.85 -22.28 -12.89
C ASN A 172 -10.38 -22.50 -12.52
N PHE A 173 -9.64 -21.40 -12.49
CA PHE A 173 -8.21 -21.38 -12.18
C PHE A 173 -7.85 -20.10 -11.42
N GLY A 174 -6.70 -20.14 -10.74
CA GLY A 174 -6.13 -19.01 -10.02
C GLY A 174 -4.97 -18.41 -10.81
N LEU A 175 -4.81 -17.09 -10.70
CA LEU A 175 -3.65 -16.36 -11.16
C LEU A 175 -3.07 -15.64 -9.94
N PHE A 176 -1.81 -15.89 -9.63
CA PHE A 176 -1.15 -15.37 -8.44
C PHE A 176 0.12 -14.62 -8.80
N GLU A 177 0.60 -13.83 -7.84
CA GLU A 177 1.84 -13.05 -7.98
C GLU A 177 1.86 -12.24 -9.28
N VAL A 178 0.69 -11.76 -9.71
CA VAL A 178 0.54 -11.05 -10.97
C VAL A 178 1.37 -9.77 -10.89
N THR A 179 2.28 -9.62 -11.84
CA THR A 179 3.02 -8.40 -12.09
C THR A 179 2.67 -7.87 -13.47
N LYS A 180 3.36 -6.80 -13.87
CA LYS A 180 3.24 -6.31 -15.24
C LYS A 180 3.64 -7.39 -16.25
N ASP A 181 4.68 -8.17 -15.97
CA ASP A 181 5.34 -9.01 -16.99
C ASP A 181 5.37 -10.50 -16.62
N SER A 182 4.85 -10.89 -15.45
CA SER A 182 4.82 -12.28 -14.97
C SER A 182 3.57 -12.61 -14.16
N LEU A 183 3.21 -13.88 -14.11
CA LEU A 183 2.24 -14.42 -13.15
C LEU A 183 2.44 -15.93 -12.94
N THR A 184 1.82 -16.47 -11.89
CA THR A 184 1.70 -17.90 -11.66
C THR A 184 0.28 -18.36 -11.97
N TRP A 185 0.13 -19.29 -12.92
CA TRP A 185 -1.14 -19.92 -13.26
C TRP A 185 -1.34 -21.21 -12.44
N TYR A 186 -2.52 -21.41 -11.88
CA TYR A 186 -2.83 -22.59 -11.06
C TYR A 186 -4.20 -23.21 -11.38
N SER A 187 -4.20 -24.50 -11.69
CA SER A 187 -5.43 -25.29 -11.87
C SER A 187 -5.83 -25.96 -10.56
N LYS A 188 -7.01 -25.62 -10.04
CA LYS A 188 -7.59 -26.37 -8.91
C LYS A 188 -7.96 -27.81 -9.32
N ALA A 189 -8.35 -28.03 -10.57
CA ALA A 189 -8.86 -29.31 -11.04
C ALA A 189 -7.77 -30.37 -11.17
N SER A 190 -6.60 -29.99 -11.69
CA SER A 190 -5.46 -30.89 -11.91
C SER A 190 -4.35 -30.73 -10.86
N GLY A 191 -4.26 -29.57 -10.20
CA GLY A 191 -3.16 -29.23 -9.30
C GLY A 191 -1.93 -28.67 -10.01
N ASP A 192 -1.99 -28.49 -11.33
CA ASP A 192 -0.88 -27.97 -12.11
C ASP A 192 -0.60 -26.50 -11.77
N ILE A 193 0.69 -26.15 -11.78
CA ILE A 193 1.22 -24.81 -11.56
C ILE A 193 2.17 -24.51 -12.71
N PHE A 194 2.03 -23.33 -13.30
CA PHE A 194 2.93 -22.83 -14.34
C PHE A 194 3.34 -21.40 -14.04
N GLU A 195 4.62 -21.12 -14.19
CA GLU A 195 5.13 -19.75 -14.18
C GLU A 195 5.06 -19.20 -15.59
N CYS A 196 4.47 -18.02 -15.73
CA CYS A 196 4.19 -17.40 -17.03
C CYS A 196 4.85 -16.03 -17.12
N VAL A 197 5.32 -15.72 -18.33
CA VAL A 197 5.81 -14.39 -18.71
C VAL A 197 4.89 -13.80 -19.79
N ARG A 198 4.76 -12.48 -19.80
CA ARG A 198 3.93 -11.79 -20.79
C ARG A 198 4.58 -11.82 -22.17
N GLU A 199 3.78 -12.07 -23.21
CA GLU A 199 4.18 -11.94 -24.62
C GLU A 199 4.08 -10.49 -25.15
#